data_AF-E4MDU1-F1
#
_entry.id   AF-E4MDU1-F1
#
_cell.length_a   1.000
_cell.length_b   1.000
_cell.length_c   1.000
_cell.angle_alpha   90.00
_cell.angle_beta   90.00
_cell.angle_gamma   90.00
#
_symmetry.space_group_name_H-M   'P 1'
#
loop_
_entity.id
_entity.type
_entity.pdbx_description
1 polymer ?
#
loop_
_entity_poly.entity_id
_entity_poly.type
_entity_poly.pdbx_seq_one_letter_code
_entity_poly.pdbx_strand_id
1 'polypeptide(L)'
;MENGNFVYKGWKCNGFLALTLIFVGLALGVCAIVFGAQRIDAGLAFGVGPVVIGSVWCLCMLICMAGFMLLEPNDARVNYLAYAPEIAAVMLRRQQADAIISAREKIVEGAVSMVHMALERLGNEHIVELDEERKAAMVTNLLVVLCADEAAQPVVNAGTLHH
;
A
#
# COMPACT_ATOMS: atom_id res chain seq x y z
N MET A 1 -26.85 -14.43 2.22
CA MET A 1 -27.09 -13.15 2.90
C MET A 1 -26.01 -12.21 2.41
N GLU A 2 -26.39 -11.24 1.58
CA GLU A 2 -25.49 -10.30 0.93
C GLU A 2 -24.82 -9.41 1.97
N ASN A 3 -23.49 -9.46 2.02
CA ASN A 3 -22.69 -8.57 2.85
C ASN A 3 -22.66 -7.20 2.17
N GLY A 4 -23.60 -6.33 2.56
CA GLY A 4 -23.60 -4.93 2.19
C GLY A 4 -22.36 -4.24 2.75
N ASN A 5 -21.29 -4.19 1.95
CA ASN A 5 -20.17 -3.30 2.19
C ASN A 5 -20.69 -1.87 2.04
N PHE A 6 -21.04 -1.23 3.16
CA PHE A 6 -21.21 0.21 3.22
C PHE A 6 -19.84 0.83 3.01
N VAL A 7 -19.48 1.05 1.74
CA VAL A 7 -18.33 1.86 1.34
C VAL A 7 -18.65 3.29 1.77
N TYR A 8 -18.20 3.65 2.97
CA TYR A 8 -18.31 5.00 3.48
C TYR A 8 -17.50 5.93 2.58
N LYS A 9 -18.19 6.66 1.70
CA LYS A 9 -17.61 7.68 0.83
C LYS A 9 -17.36 8.94 1.65
N GLY A 10 -16.42 8.86 2.59
CA GLY A 10 -15.95 10.01 3.36
C GLY A 10 -15.18 10.97 2.46
N TRP A 11 -15.45 12.27 2.60
CA TRP A 11 -14.68 13.30 1.91
C TRP A 11 -13.29 13.37 2.55
N LYS A 12 -12.26 12.95 1.81
CA LYS A 12 -10.86 13.00 2.26
C LYS A 12 -10.30 14.37 1.95
N CYS A 13 -10.06 15.18 2.98
CA CYS A 13 -9.36 16.46 2.86
C CYS A 13 -7.93 16.31 3.42
N ASN A 14 -6.96 16.95 2.78
CA ASN A 14 -5.58 16.98 3.28
C ASN A 14 -5.54 17.74 4.62
N GLY A 15 -4.88 17.19 5.64
CA GLY A 15 -4.86 17.77 6.99
C GLY A 15 -4.36 19.22 7.03
N PHE A 16 -3.41 19.57 6.16
CA PHE A 16 -2.93 20.95 6.03
C PHE A 16 -3.96 21.90 5.39
N LEU A 17 -4.74 21.40 4.41
CA LEU A 17 -5.82 22.17 3.80
C LEU A 17 -6.98 22.38 4.79
N ALA A 18 -7.30 21.37 5.59
CA ALA A 18 -8.32 21.47 6.63
C ALA A 18 -7.90 22.50 7.71
N LEU A 19 -6.64 22.45 8.15
CA LEU A 19 -6.09 23.40 9.13
C LEU A 19 -6.16 24.84 8.62
N THR A 20 -5.73 25.09 7.38
CA THR A 20 -5.75 26.44 6.80
C THR A 20 -7.16 26.97 6.63
N LEU A 21 -8.13 26.15 6.20
CA LEU A 21 -9.54 26.53 6.10
C LEU A 21 -10.17 26.89 7.46
N ILE A 22 -9.83 26.17 8.53
CA ILE A 22 -10.34 26.45 9.88
C ILE A 22 -9.80 27.77 10.41
N PHE A 23 -8.49 28.02 10.28
CA PHE A 23 -7.88 29.28 10.73
C PHE A 23 -8.44 30.48 9.97
N VAL A 24 -8.60 30.36 8.64
CA VAL A 24 -9.20 31.43 7.82
C VAL A 24 -10.68 31.63 8.21
N GLY A 25 -11.43 30.56 8.44
CA GLY A 25 -12.83 30.63 8.86
C GLY A 25 -13.02 31.30 10.22
N LEU A 26 -12.15 31.02 11.19
CA LEU A 26 -12.15 31.69 12.50
C LEU A 26 -11.78 33.18 12.38
N ALA A 27 -10.76 33.51 11.60
CA ALA A 27 -10.37 34.89 11.36
C ALA A 27 -11.51 35.71 10.73
N LEU A 28 -12.20 35.16 9.72
CA LEU A 28 -13.36 35.79 9.10
C LEU A 28 -14.54 35.94 10.07
N GLY A 29 -14.80 34.93 10.91
CA GLY A 29 -15.83 35.00 11.95
C GLY A 29 -15.58 36.12 12.96
N VAL A 30 -14.33 36.25 13.43
CA VAL A 30 -13.93 37.34 14.33
C VAL A 30 -14.04 38.71 13.65
N CYS A 31 -13.58 38.84 12.40
CA CYS A 31 -13.72 40.07 11.63
C CYS A 31 -15.18 40.49 11.43
N ALA A 32 -16.09 39.54 11.20
CA ALA A 32 -17.52 39.81 11.08
C ALA A 32 -18.14 40.31 12.40
N ILE A 33 -17.70 39.76 13.53
CA ILE A 33 -18.12 40.22 14.88
C ILE A 33 -17.63 41.64 15.13
N VAL A 34 -16.36 41.95 14.83
CA VAL A 34 -15.79 43.29 15.01
C VAL A 34 -16.47 44.33 14.11
N PHE A 35 -16.72 44.00 12.84
CA PHE A 35 -17.42 44.88 11.91
C PHE A 35 -18.88 45.11 12.33
N GLY A 36 -19.56 44.07 12.82
CA GLY A 36 -20.89 44.19 13.40
C GLY A 36 -20.92 45.08 14.64
N ALA A 37 -19.95 44.93 15.55
CA ALA A 37 -19.82 45.74 16.75
C ALA A 37 -19.59 47.24 16.40
N GLN A 38 -18.70 47.54 15.47
CA GLN A 38 -18.46 48.92 15.01
C GLN A 38 -19.72 49.58 14.39
N ARG A 39 -20.61 48.78 13.78
CA ARG A 39 -21.87 49.26 13.20
C ARG A 39 -22.97 49.49 14.24
N ILE A 40 -22.93 48.79 15.37
CA ILE A 40 -23.82 49.03 16.52
C ILE A 40 -23.46 50.35 17.21
N ASP A 41 -22.16 50.62 17.39
CA ASP A 41 -21.67 51.89 17.97
C ASP A 41 -22.00 53.11 17.10
N ALA A 42 -22.13 52.92 15.79
CA ALA A 42 -22.55 53.96 14.85
C ALA A 42 -24.07 54.25 14.84
N GLY A 43 -24.86 53.62 15.73
CA GLY A 43 -26.30 53.87 15.88
C GLY A 43 -27.18 53.29 14.75
N LEU A 44 -26.63 52.41 13.92
CA LEU A 44 -27.36 51.76 12.83
C LEU A 44 -28.06 50.50 13.35
N ALA A 45 -29.41 50.49 13.34
CA ALA A 45 -30.23 49.40 13.88
C ALA A 45 -29.97 48.00 13.28
N PHE A 46 -29.28 47.91 12.13
CA PHE A 46 -28.93 46.65 11.47
C PHE A 46 -27.61 46.01 11.93
N GLY A 47 -26.89 46.61 12.88
CA GLY A 47 -25.58 46.10 13.34
C GLY A 47 -25.62 44.77 14.10
N VAL A 48 -26.77 44.41 14.69
CA VAL A 48 -26.92 43.19 15.51
C VAL A 48 -26.87 41.91 14.66
N GLY A 49 -27.35 41.98 13.42
CA GLY A 49 -27.38 40.85 12.48
C GLY A 49 -26.01 40.19 12.24
N PRO A 50 -24.98 40.93 11.78
CA PRO A 50 -23.66 40.35 11.53
C PRO A 50 -22.96 39.83 12.80
N VAL A 51 -23.24 40.40 13.98
CA VAL A 51 -22.67 39.91 15.25
C VAL A 51 -23.24 38.55 15.63
N VAL A 52 -24.56 38.37 15.52
CA VAL A 52 -25.22 37.09 15.84
C VAL A 52 -24.80 36.01 14.83
N ILE A 53 -24.77 36.34 13.55
CA ILE A 53 -24.33 35.41 12.50
C ILE A 53 -22.86 35.03 12.68
N GLY A 54 -21.99 36.01 12.97
CA GLY A 54 -20.56 35.76 13.24
C GLY A 54 -20.33 34.90 14.48
N SER A 55 -21.12 35.11 15.54
CA SER A 55 -21.04 34.32 16.77
C SER A 55 -21.45 32.86 16.56
N VAL A 56 -22.54 32.63 15.81
CA VAL A 56 -23.01 31.27 15.45
C VAL A 56 -22.01 30.57 14.52
N TRP A 57 -21.45 31.28 13.54
CA TRP A 57 -20.44 30.76 12.64
C TRP A 57 -19.15 30.37 13.38
N CYS A 58 -18.70 31.20 14.32
CA CYS A 58 -17.53 30.92 15.14
C CYS A 58 -17.75 29.71 16.05
N LEU A 59 -18.93 29.59 16.66
CA LEU A 59 -19.28 28.46 17.52
C LEU A 59 -19.39 27.14 16.72
N CYS A 60 -19.93 27.19 15.51
CA CYS A 60 -19.96 26.06 14.58
C CYS A 60 -18.54 25.59 14.23
N MET A 61 -17.63 26.52 13.92
CA MET A 61 -16.23 26.20 13.63
C MET A 61 -15.48 25.59 14.83
N LEU A 62 -15.80 26.01 16.06
CA LEU A 62 -15.23 25.39 17.27
C LEU A 62 -15.73 23.96 17.49
N ILE A 63 -17.00 23.68 17.22
CA ILE A 63 -17.54 22.30 17.27
C ILE A 63 -16.85 21.43 16.21
N CYS A 64 -16.63 21.96 15.01
CA CYS A 64 -15.85 21.27 13.97
C CYS A 64 -14.43 20.95 14.44
N MET A 65 -13.76 21.83 15.20
CA MET A 65 -12.43 21.59 15.77
C MET A 65 -12.42 20.42 16.77
N ALA A 66 -13.45 20.32 17.62
CA ALA A 66 -13.59 19.22 18.58
C ALA A 66 -13.87 17.86 17.90
N GLY A 67 -14.40 17.88 16.67
CA GLY A 67 -14.65 16.68 15.86
C GLY A 67 -13.46 16.19 15.02
N PHE A 68 -12.33 16.89 15.00
CA PHE A 68 -11.13 16.43 14.29
C PHE A 68 -10.45 15.31 15.08
N MET A 69 -10.89 14.08 14.83
CA MET A 69 -10.06 12.90 15.04
C MET A 69 -8.86 13.01 14.08
N LEU A 70 -7.64 13.16 14.61
CA LEU A 70 -6.42 13.04 13.81
C LEU A 70 -6.46 11.69 13.08
N LEU A 71 -6.70 11.72 11.77
CA LEU A 71 -6.39 10.60 10.90
C LEU A 71 -5.04 10.94 10.27
N GLU A 72 -3.98 10.31 10.76
CA GLU A 72 -2.65 10.43 10.18
C GLU A 72 -2.71 10.12 8.68
N PRO A 73 -2.02 10.91 7.84
CA PRO A 73 -1.89 10.57 6.43
C PRO A 73 -0.97 9.35 6.31
N ASN A 74 -1.52 8.30 5.70
CA ASN A 74 -0.83 7.12 5.19
C ASN A 74 -0.56 5.92 6.13
N ASP A 75 -1.19 5.81 7.29
CA ASP A 75 -1.27 4.52 7.98
C ASP A 75 -2.47 4.48 8.93
N ALA A 76 -3.51 3.74 8.56
CA ALA A 76 -4.49 3.28 9.52
C ALA A 76 -3.83 2.17 10.36
N ARG A 77 -2.98 2.51 11.32
CA ARG A 77 -2.65 1.57 12.40
C ARG A 77 -3.90 1.42 13.25
N VAL A 78 -4.62 0.34 13.01
CA VAL A 78 -5.71 -0.14 13.87
C VAL A 78 -5.14 -0.34 15.27
N ASN A 79 -5.28 0.66 16.15
CA ASN A 79 -4.87 0.59 17.55
C ASN A 79 -5.89 -0.18 18.43
N TYR A 80 -6.55 -1.18 17.83
CA TYR A 80 -7.46 -2.12 18.49
C TYR A 80 -7.41 -3.48 17.76
N LEU A 81 -6.27 -4.16 17.82
CA LEU A 81 -6.19 -5.62 17.70
C LEU A 81 -6.20 -6.27 19.10
N ALA A 82 -6.91 -5.67 20.05
CA ALA A 82 -7.05 -6.16 21.42
C ALA A 82 -7.99 -7.38 21.53
N TYR A 83 -8.24 -8.14 20.46
CA TYR A 83 -9.07 -9.34 20.57
C TYR A 83 -8.58 -10.61 19.87
N ALA A 84 -7.43 -10.62 19.19
CA ALA A 84 -6.78 -11.89 18.80
C ALA A 84 -5.35 -11.68 18.28
N PRO A 85 -4.38 -11.31 19.13
CA PRO A 85 -2.97 -11.32 18.75
C PRO A 85 -2.52 -12.68 18.22
N GLU A 86 -3.12 -13.79 18.69
CA GLU A 86 -2.84 -15.14 18.19
C GLU A 86 -3.29 -15.37 16.74
N ILE A 87 -4.48 -14.89 16.36
CA ILE A 87 -5.04 -15.15 15.01
C ILE A 87 -4.37 -14.25 13.97
N ALA A 88 -4.07 -13.00 14.31
CA ALA A 88 -3.37 -12.08 13.41
C ALA A 88 -1.94 -12.59 13.09
N ALA A 89 -1.23 -13.14 14.08
CA ALA A 89 0.10 -13.73 13.87
C ALA A 89 0.05 -14.98 12.96
N VAL A 90 -0.97 -15.83 13.10
CA VAL A 90 -1.15 -17.02 12.26
C VAL A 90 -1.54 -16.64 10.82
N MET A 91 -2.41 -15.63 10.65
CA MET A 91 -2.78 -15.11 9.33
C MET A 91 -1.60 -14.46 8.62
N LEU A 92 -0.80 -13.65 9.33
CA LEU A 92 0.41 -13.03 8.75
C LEU A 92 1.41 -14.09 8.31
N ARG A 93 1.62 -15.16 9.10
CA ARG A 93 2.50 -16.28 8.72
C ARG A 93 2.00 -17.02 7.47
N ARG A 94 0.69 -17.22 7.33
CA ARG A 94 0.12 -17.84 6.12
C ARG A 94 0.28 -16.93 4.90
N GLN A 95 -0.01 -15.64 5.02
CA GLN A 95 0.18 -14.69 3.93
C GLN A 95 1.65 -14.56 3.50
N GLN A 96 2.58 -14.56 4.46
CA GLN A 96 4.01 -14.56 4.16
C GLN A 96 4.42 -15.88 3.48
N ALA A 97 3.92 -17.02 3.94
CA ALA A 97 4.18 -18.30 3.28
C ALA A 97 3.65 -18.31 1.83
N ASP A 98 2.42 -17.85 1.60
CA ASP A 98 1.82 -17.76 0.26
C ASP A 98 2.60 -16.81 -0.66
N ALA A 99 3.03 -15.66 -0.13
CA ALA A 99 3.86 -14.70 -0.86
C ALA A 99 5.25 -15.28 -1.21
N ILE A 100 5.86 -16.03 -0.29
CA ILE A 100 7.14 -16.72 -0.53
C ILE A 100 6.96 -17.79 -1.61
N ILE A 101 5.90 -18.61 -1.53
CA ILE A 101 5.62 -19.65 -2.52
C ILE A 101 5.38 -19.04 -3.91
N SER A 102 4.56 -17.98 -4.00
CA SER A 102 4.30 -17.29 -5.26
C SER A 102 5.58 -16.68 -5.88
N ALA A 103 6.47 -16.15 -5.04
CA ALA A 103 7.77 -15.67 -5.50
C ALA A 103 8.65 -16.82 -6.02
N ARG A 104 8.70 -17.95 -5.30
CA ARG A 104 9.45 -19.15 -5.70
C ARG A 104 8.95 -19.74 -7.01
N GLU A 105 7.64 -19.77 -7.22
CA GLU A 105 7.02 -20.25 -8.45
C GLU A 105 7.47 -19.43 -9.67
N LYS A 106 7.46 -18.08 -9.56
CA LYS A 106 7.95 -17.20 -10.63
C LYS A 106 9.44 -17.37 -10.94
N ILE A 107 10.26 -17.62 -9.93
CA ILE A 107 11.69 -17.88 -10.10
C ILE A 107 11.88 -19.17 -10.91
N VAL A 108 11.17 -20.24 -10.56
CA VAL A 108 11.25 -21.53 -11.25
C VAL A 108 10.74 -21.44 -12.68
N GLU A 109 9.62 -20.73 -12.91
CA GLU A 109 9.09 -20.50 -14.26
C GLU A 109 10.10 -19.78 -15.17
N GLY A 110 10.73 -18.72 -14.65
CA GLY A 110 11.80 -18.02 -15.37
C GLY A 110 13.02 -18.91 -15.64
N ALA A 111 13.43 -19.71 -14.66
CA ALA A 111 14.54 -20.64 -14.80
C ALA A 111 14.29 -21.70 -15.89
N VAL A 112 13.10 -22.31 -15.91
CA VAL A 112 12.72 -23.30 -16.95
C VAL A 112 12.72 -22.65 -18.34
N SER A 113 12.20 -21.43 -18.46
CA SER A 113 12.23 -20.68 -19.73
C SER A 113 13.66 -20.43 -20.21
N MET A 114 14.56 -20.00 -19.33
CA MET A 114 15.98 -19.78 -19.67
C MET A 114 16.68 -21.05 -20.15
N VAL A 115 16.44 -22.18 -19.46
CA VAL A 115 17.04 -23.48 -19.84
C VAL A 115 16.48 -23.97 -21.18
N HIS A 116 15.18 -23.82 -21.41
CA HIS A 116 14.54 -24.21 -22.66
C HIS A 116 15.14 -23.46 -23.86
N MET A 117 15.26 -22.12 -23.75
CA MET A 117 15.88 -21.29 -24.79
C MET A 117 17.35 -21.66 -25.04
N ALA A 118 18.10 -21.97 -23.98
CA ALA A 118 19.50 -22.36 -24.11
C ALA A 118 19.65 -23.69 -24.88
N LEU A 119 18.84 -24.70 -24.55
CA LEU A 119 18.86 -26.00 -25.23
C LEU A 119 18.41 -25.91 -26.69
N GLU A 120 17.39 -25.13 -26.97
CA GLU A 120 16.91 -24.90 -28.33
C GLU A 120 17.99 -24.24 -29.20
N ARG A 121 18.67 -23.21 -28.68
CA ARG A 121 19.78 -22.56 -29.40
C ARG A 121 20.96 -23.50 -29.63
N LEU A 122 21.37 -24.26 -28.62
CA LEU A 122 22.47 -25.23 -28.74
C LEU A 122 22.18 -26.32 -29.79
N GLY A 123 20.92 -26.76 -29.89
CA GLY A 123 20.46 -27.70 -30.92
C GLY A 123 20.43 -27.09 -32.33
N ASN A 124 19.88 -25.88 -32.46
CA ASN A 124 19.79 -25.17 -33.74
C ASN A 124 21.17 -24.81 -34.33
N GLU A 125 22.13 -24.44 -33.48
CA GLU A 125 23.49 -24.13 -33.88
C GLU A 125 24.37 -25.39 -34.08
N HIS A 126 23.82 -26.60 -33.87
CA HIS A 126 24.52 -27.89 -33.97
C HIS A 126 25.84 -27.92 -33.17
N ILE A 127 25.89 -27.22 -32.03
CA ILE A 127 27.10 -27.15 -31.18
C ILE A 127 27.29 -28.47 -30.41
N VAL A 128 26.19 -29.13 -30.01
CA VAL A 128 26.20 -30.37 -29.24
C VAL A 128 25.03 -31.28 -29.67
N GLU A 129 25.32 -32.55 -29.96
CA GLU A 129 24.28 -33.58 -30.06
C GLU A 129 23.95 -34.13 -28.67
N LEU A 130 22.74 -33.83 -28.20
CA LEU A 130 22.21 -34.31 -26.92
C LEU A 130 21.22 -35.44 -27.18
N ASP A 131 21.54 -36.64 -26.67
CA ASP A 131 20.51 -37.65 -26.45
C ASP A 131 19.54 -37.20 -25.34
N GLU A 132 18.39 -37.86 -25.24
CA GLU A 132 17.35 -37.50 -24.27
C GLU A 132 17.78 -37.65 -22.80
N GLU A 133 18.67 -38.59 -22.49
CA GLU A 133 19.27 -38.80 -21.15
C GLU A 133 20.26 -37.68 -20.80
N ARG A 134 21.12 -37.27 -21.74
CA ARG A 134 22.05 -36.13 -21.59
C ARG A 134 21.31 -34.81 -21.47
N LYS A 135 20.23 -34.63 -22.23
CA LYS A 135 19.37 -33.44 -22.14
C LYS A 135 18.74 -33.35 -20.75
N ALA A 136 18.19 -34.44 -20.22
CA ALA A 136 17.60 -34.48 -18.88
C ALA A 136 18.63 -34.16 -17.77
N ALA A 137 19.84 -34.72 -17.87
CA ALA A 137 20.93 -34.41 -16.95
C ALA A 137 21.32 -32.93 -16.98
N MET A 138 21.42 -32.34 -18.17
CA MET A 138 21.80 -30.93 -18.33
C MET A 138 20.72 -29.97 -17.85
N VAL A 139 19.43 -30.26 -18.13
CA VAL A 139 18.29 -29.50 -17.59
C VAL A 139 18.32 -29.51 -16.06
N THR A 140 18.53 -30.68 -15.47
CA THR A 140 18.56 -30.84 -14.00
C THR A 140 19.69 -30.01 -13.38
N ASN A 141 20.91 -30.12 -13.93
CA ASN A 141 22.06 -29.37 -13.44
C ASN A 141 21.86 -27.85 -13.55
N LEU A 142 21.30 -27.38 -14.67
CA LEU A 142 21.05 -25.94 -14.87
C LEU A 142 19.92 -25.42 -13.97
N LEU A 143 18.83 -26.18 -13.81
CA LEU A 143 17.75 -25.80 -12.91
C LEU A 143 18.22 -25.73 -11.45
N VAL A 144 19.06 -26.65 -11.00
CA VAL A 144 19.64 -26.60 -9.66
C VAL A 144 20.49 -25.34 -9.49
N VAL A 145 21.32 -24.98 -10.47
CA VAL A 145 22.15 -23.76 -10.39
C VAL A 145 21.32 -22.47 -10.45
N LEU A 146 20.28 -22.42 -11.28
CA LEU A 146 19.44 -21.23 -11.46
C LEU A 146 18.43 -21.02 -10.32
N CYS A 147 17.97 -22.09 -9.68
CA CYS A 147 16.99 -22.03 -8.59
C CYS A 147 17.63 -22.13 -7.19
N ALA A 148 18.95 -22.35 -7.09
CA ALA A 148 19.64 -22.37 -5.81
C ALA A 148 19.66 -20.98 -5.17
N ASP A 149 19.29 -20.91 -3.89
CA ASP A 149 19.24 -19.68 -3.10
C ASP A 149 20.64 -19.24 -2.59
N GLU A 150 21.56 -20.20 -2.51
CA GLU A 150 22.96 -20.03 -2.12
C GLU A 150 23.85 -20.50 -3.28
N ALA A 151 25.13 -20.09 -3.32
CA ALA A 151 26.05 -20.46 -4.39
C ALA A 151 26.25 -21.99 -4.45
N ALA A 152 25.37 -22.69 -5.16
CA ALA A 152 25.48 -24.11 -5.39
C ALA A 152 26.84 -24.36 -6.07
N GLN A 153 27.64 -25.26 -5.51
CA GLN A 153 28.75 -25.83 -6.23
C GLN A 153 28.17 -26.99 -7.04
N PRO A 154 27.83 -26.80 -8.34
CA PRO A 154 27.35 -27.90 -9.13
C PRO A 154 28.47 -28.93 -9.20
N VAL A 155 28.22 -30.13 -8.69
CA VAL A 155 29.07 -31.27 -8.99
C VAL A 155 28.70 -31.65 -10.43
N VAL A 156 29.30 -30.93 -11.39
CA VAL A 156 29.08 -31.16 -12.83
C VAL A 156 29.64 -32.53 -13.16
N ASN A 157 28.82 -33.56 -13.00
CA ASN A 157 29.10 -34.87 -13.57
C ASN A 157 28.72 -34.81 -15.05
N ALA A 158 29.57 -34.17 -15.85
CA ALA A 158 29.60 -34.40 -17.29
C ALA A 158 30.02 -35.86 -17.46
N GLY A 159 29.02 -36.73 -17.62
CA GLY A 159 29.14 -38.18 -17.48
C GLY A 159 30.50 -38.72 -17.88
N THR A 160 31.06 -39.56 -17.02
CA THR A 160 32.26 -40.33 -17.34
C THR A 160 32.10 -40.93 -18.73
N LEU A 161 33.06 -40.60 -19.61
CA LEU A 161 33.24 -41.25 -20.91
C LEU A 161 33.42 -42.76 -20.66
N HIS A 162 32.33 -43.50 -20.66
CA HIS A 162 32.36 -44.95 -20.69
C HIS A 162 32.46 -45.38 -22.15
N HIS A 163 33.56 -46.08 -22.42
CA HIS A 163 33.90 -46.78 -23.64
C HIS A 163 32.92 -47.95 -23.89
#